data_AF-A0A834BQC9-F1
#
_entry.id   AF-A0A834BQC9-F1
#
_cell.length_a   1.000
_cell.length_b   1.000
_cell.length_c   1.000
_cell.angle_alpha   90.00
_cell.angle_beta   90.00
_cell.angle_gamma   90.00
#
_symmetry.space_group_name_H-M   'P 1'
#
loop_
_entity.id
_entity.type
_entity.pdbx_description
1 polymer ?
#
loop_
_entity_poly.entity_id
_entity_poly.type
_entity_poly.pdbx_seq_one_letter_code
_entity_poly.pdbx_strand_id
1 'polypeptide(L)'
;MEGIIRVLQAARLLTDDHLAPNEEYGLVVRLLTGIGRYNEMTYIFELLHKKHYFEVLMRKKLDPSGTLKTALLDYIKRCRPGDSEKHNMIALCFSMCREIGENHEAAACIQLKLIESQPWEDNLKDGHQLKQLLLKALTLMLDAAESYAKDSCVRQALHCHRLTKLLTLQIHFLNTGQNTMLINLGRHRLMDCIMSLPRFYQASIVAEAYDFVPDWAEILYQQVILKGDFNYLEEFKQQRLLRTSVFEEISEKVKQRQPTEMAVKNLKKLLTCCEDVYLYYKLAYEHKFYDVVNMLLKDPQTGCCLKDMLAG
;
A
#
# COMPACT_ATOMS: atom_id res chain seq x y z
N MET A 1 -6.26 7.27 -49.63
CA MET A 1 -6.41 5.96 -48.94
C MET A 1 -5.96 4.78 -49.81
N GLU A 2 -6.12 4.83 -51.14
CA GLU A 2 -5.76 3.72 -52.05
C GLU A 2 -4.27 3.32 -52.00
N GLY A 3 -3.35 4.28 -51.81
CA GLY A 3 -1.91 3.99 -51.71
C GLY A 3 -1.53 3.13 -50.50
N ILE A 4 -2.16 3.33 -49.34
CA ILE A 4 -1.88 2.54 -48.13
C ILE A 4 -2.35 1.10 -48.33
N ILE A 5 -3.52 0.92 -48.93
CA ILE A 5 -4.09 -0.40 -49.22
C ILE A 5 -3.16 -1.19 -50.16
N ARG A 6 -2.65 -0.55 -51.22
CA ARG A 6 -1.69 -1.18 -52.14
C ARG A 6 -0.39 -1.59 -51.45
N VAL A 7 0.14 -0.75 -50.54
CA VAL A 7 1.33 -1.08 -49.75
C VAL A 7 1.08 -2.28 -48.84
N LEU A 8 -0.06 -2.33 -48.14
CA LEU A 8 -0.41 -3.46 -47.28
C LEU A 8 -0.63 -4.75 -48.07
N GLN A 9 -1.25 -4.67 -49.24
CA GLN A 9 -1.42 -5.82 -50.15
C GLN A 9 -0.07 -6.33 -50.66
N ALA A 10 0.82 -5.43 -51.09
CA ALA A 10 2.16 -5.80 -51.53
C ALA A 10 2.99 -6.41 -50.38
N ALA A 11 2.88 -5.87 -49.16
CA ALA A 11 3.52 -6.43 -47.99
C ALA A 11 3.01 -7.84 -47.66
N ARG A 12 1.70 -8.08 -47.84
CA ARG A 12 1.11 -9.40 -47.66
C ARG A 12 1.60 -10.41 -48.69
N LEU A 13 1.56 -10.06 -49.98
CA LEU A 13 2.10 -10.90 -51.05
C LEU A 13 3.58 -11.20 -50.85
N LEU A 14 4.39 -10.19 -50.50
CA LEU A 14 5.80 -10.38 -50.19
C LEU A 14 6.01 -11.34 -49.01
N THR A 15 5.16 -11.26 -47.99
CA THR A 15 5.23 -12.17 -46.85
C THR A 15 4.87 -13.59 -47.25
N ASP A 16 3.75 -13.77 -47.95
CA ASP A 16 3.17 -15.08 -48.26
C ASP A 16 3.96 -15.81 -49.37
N ASP A 17 4.39 -15.11 -50.41
CA ASP A 17 5.01 -15.70 -51.61
C ASP A 17 6.53 -15.81 -51.52
N HIS A 18 7.19 -15.00 -50.68
CA HIS A 18 8.65 -14.92 -50.64
C HIS A 18 9.27 -15.08 -49.25
N LEU A 19 8.83 -14.33 -48.24
CA LEU A 19 9.52 -14.35 -46.94
C LEU A 19 9.18 -15.58 -46.10
N ALA A 20 7.89 -15.96 -46.02
CA ALA A 20 7.46 -17.10 -45.23
C ALA A 20 7.92 -18.46 -45.79
N PRO A 21 7.89 -18.72 -47.13
CA PRO A 21 8.37 -19.98 -47.69
C PRO A 21 9.88 -20.19 -47.52
N ASN A 22 10.65 -19.11 -47.48
CA ASN A 22 12.10 -19.14 -47.27
C ASN A 22 12.52 -19.05 -45.79
N GLU A 23 11.56 -19.10 -44.86
CA GLU A 23 11.80 -19.03 -43.41
C GLU A 23 12.53 -17.76 -42.93
N GLU A 24 12.42 -16.67 -43.70
CA GLU A 24 13.08 -15.38 -43.44
C GLU A 24 12.30 -14.53 -42.41
N TYR A 25 11.98 -15.11 -41.25
CA TYR A 25 11.12 -14.49 -40.24
C TYR A 25 11.70 -13.21 -39.64
N GLY A 26 13.03 -13.05 -39.64
CA GLY A 26 13.67 -11.80 -39.25
C GLY A 26 13.32 -10.64 -40.19
N LEU A 27 13.20 -10.91 -41.50
CA LEU A 27 12.78 -9.92 -42.50
C LEU A 27 11.27 -9.64 -42.42
N VAL A 28 10.46 -10.66 -42.13
CA VAL A 28 9.02 -10.48 -41.85
C VAL A 28 8.80 -9.52 -40.69
N VAL A 29 9.57 -9.68 -39.60
CA VAL A 29 9.48 -8.81 -38.43
C VAL A 29 9.95 -7.38 -38.76
N ARG A 30 11.01 -7.22 -39.56
CA ARG A 30 11.46 -5.90 -40.05
C ARG A 30 10.43 -5.22 -40.96
N LEU A 31 9.74 -5.98 -41.81
CA LEU A 31 8.66 -5.47 -42.65
C LEU A 31 7.49 -4.96 -41.79
N LEU A 32 7.07 -5.77 -40.82
CA LEU A 32 6.01 -5.42 -39.87
C LEU A 32 6.34 -4.16 -39.08
N THR A 33 7.53 -4.10 -38.46
CA THR A 33 7.93 -2.94 -37.64
C THR A 33 8.27 -1.71 -38.48
N GLY A 34 8.73 -1.89 -39.72
CA GLY A 34 8.96 -0.80 -40.66
C GLY A 34 7.67 -0.14 -41.16
N ILE A 35 6.59 -0.90 -41.35
CA ILE A 35 5.29 -0.35 -41.76
C ILE A 35 4.51 0.20 -40.57
N GLY A 36 4.57 -0.46 -39.40
CA GLY A 36 3.95 0.02 -38.15
C GLY A 36 2.41 -0.06 -38.10
N ARG A 37 1.77 -0.68 -39.11
CA ARG A 37 0.32 -0.88 -39.22
C ARG A 37 -0.09 -2.24 -38.62
N TYR A 38 0.17 -2.42 -37.33
CA TYR A 38 0.08 -3.74 -36.69
C TYR A 38 -1.32 -4.36 -36.70
N ASN A 39 -2.37 -3.53 -36.60
CA ASN A 39 -3.75 -3.99 -36.61
C ASN A 39 -4.20 -4.50 -37.99
N GLU A 40 -3.65 -3.92 -39.06
CA GLU A 40 -3.91 -4.33 -40.44
C GLU A 40 -3.00 -5.48 -40.89
N MET A 41 -1.91 -5.74 -40.17
CA MET A 41 -0.91 -6.77 -40.48
C MET A 41 -0.92 -7.96 -39.49
N THR A 42 -2.06 -8.21 -38.83
CA THR A 42 -2.24 -9.32 -37.86
C THR A 42 -1.95 -10.70 -38.44
N TYR A 43 -2.04 -10.88 -39.76
CA TYR A 43 -1.66 -12.12 -40.45
C TYR A 43 -0.20 -12.53 -40.18
N ILE A 44 0.70 -11.56 -39.92
CA ILE A 44 2.09 -11.82 -39.52
C ILE A 44 2.16 -12.40 -38.10
N PHE A 45 1.32 -11.92 -37.18
CA PHE A 45 1.22 -12.49 -35.83
C PHE A 45 0.77 -13.95 -35.88
N GLU A 46 -0.24 -14.25 -36.71
CA GLU A 46 -0.70 -15.62 -36.92
C GLU A 46 0.37 -16.51 -37.53
N LEU A 47 1.09 -16.03 -38.56
CA LEU A 47 2.18 -16.75 -39.20
C LEU A 47 3.28 -17.12 -38.20
N LEU A 48 3.81 -16.12 -37.48
CA LEU A 48 4.89 -16.31 -36.52
C LEU A 48 4.46 -17.21 -35.36
N HIS A 49 3.20 -17.11 -34.93
CA HIS A 49 2.65 -18.01 -33.94
C HIS A 49 2.59 -19.47 -34.45
N LYS A 50 2.05 -19.71 -35.65
CA LYS A 50 1.96 -21.06 -36.24
C LYS A 50 3.32 -21.71 -36.45
N LYS A 51 4.35 -20.90 -36.71
CA LYS A 51 5.71 -21.36 -36.95
C LYS A 51 6.59 -21.40 -35.70
N HIS A 52 6.04 -21.11 -34.51
CA HIS A 52 6.78 -21.05 -33.25
C HIS A 52 7.89 -19.98 -33.18
N TYR A 53 7.80 -18.92 -33.99
CA TYR A 53 8.73 -17.78 -34.00
C TYR A 53 8.15 -16.50 -33.35
N PHE A 54 7.09 -16.64 -32.55
CA PHE A 54 6.38 -15.51 -31.96
C PHE A 54 7.27 -14.64 -31.06
N GLU A 55 8.27 -15.23 -30.41
CA GLU A 55 9.24 -14.56 -29.53
C GLU A 55 10.08 -13.49 -30.26
N VAL A 56 10.23 -13.59 -31.59
CA VAL A 56 11.01 -12.62 -32.36
C VAL A 56 10.37 -11.23 -32.33
N LEU A 57 9.06 -11.14 -32.12
CA LEU A 57 8.32 -9.87 -31.95
C LEU A 57 8.60 -9.19 -30.61
N MET A 58 9.31 -9.87 -29.71
CA MET A 58 9.50 -9.47 -28.32
C MET A 58 10.95 -9.05 -28.01
N ARG A 59 11.77 -8.88 -29.05
CA ARG A 59 13.13 -8.37 -28.92
C ARG A 59 13.11 -6.90 -28.46
N LYS A 60 13.99 -6.56 -27.51
CA LYS A 60 14.19 -5.18 -27.04
C LYS A 60 14.41 -4.25 -28.24
N LYS A 61 13.78 -3.07 -28.22
CA LYS A 61 13.83 -1.97 -29.23
C LYS A 61 12.87 -2.06 -30.43
N LEU A 62 11.97 -3.05 -30.50
CA LEU A 62 11.01 -3.13 -31.60
C LEU A 62 9.80 -2.17 -31.50
N ASP A 63 9.58 -1.55 -30.34
CA ASP A 63 8.42 -0.69 -30.10
C ASP A 63 8.76 0.58 -29.28
N PRO A 64 9.51 1.53 -29.85
CA PRO A 64 9.78 2.79 -29.19
C PRO A 64 8.52 3.64 -28.95
N SER A 65 7.42 3.40 -29.68
CA SER A 65 6.16 4.15 -29.62
C SER A 65 5.04 3.48 -28.81
N GLY A 66 5.20 2.22 -28.36
CA GLY A 66 4.17 1.48 -27.58
C GLY A 66 3.00 0.90 -28.42
N THR A 67 3.08 1.03 -29.74
CA THR A 67 2.02 0.64 -30.70
C THR A 67 2.04 -0.86 -31.04
N LEU A 68 3.21 -1.49 -31.01
CA LEU A 68 3.32 -2.95 -31.19
C LEU A 68 2.84 -3.68 -29.94
N LYS A 69 3.17 -3.19 -28.74
CA LYS A 69 2.70 -3.70 -27.45
C LYS A 69 1.18 -3.80 -27.43
N THR A 70 0.49 -2.71 -27.77
CA THR A 70 -0.98 -2.65 -27.77
C THR A 70 -1.59 -3.62 -28.78
N ALA A 71 -1.06 -3.69 -30.01
CA ALA A 71 -1.55 -4.62 -31.02
C ALA A 71 -1.32 -6.10 -30.65
N LEU A 72 -0.20 -6.43 -30.02
CA LEU A 72 0.09 -7.80 -29.56
C LEU A 72 -0.84 -8.24 -28.43
N LEU A 73 -1.10 -7.36 -27.45
CA LEU A 73 -2.05 -7.62 -26.37
C LEU A 73 -3.47 -7.82 -26.91
N ASP A 74 -3.90 -6.96 -27.83
CA ASP A 74 -5.21 -7.08 -28.48
C ASP A 74 -5.33 -8.39 -29.28
N TYR A 75 -4.27 -8.78 -29.99
CA TYR A 75 -4.24 -10.04 -30.72
C TYR A 75 -4.35 -11.26 -29.78
N ILE A 76 -3.58 -11.33 -28.70
CA ILE A 76 -3.69 -12.45 -27.75
C ILE A 76 -5.09 -12.48 -27.12
N LYS A 77 -5.60 -11.33 -26.67
CA LYS A 77 -6.92 -11.25 -26.03
C LYS A 77 -8.06 -11.72 -26.96
N ARG A 78 -8.01 -11.34 -28.24
CA ARG A 78 -9.05 -11.68 -29.23
C ARG A 78 -8.92 -13.09 -29.78
N CYS A 79 -7.70 -13.50 -30.12
CA CYS A 79 -7.44 -14.72 -30.89
C CYS A 79 -6.98 -15.90 -30.02
N ARG A 80 -6.46 -15.64 -28.81
CA ARG A 80 -5.82 -16.63 -27.92
C ARG A 80 -6.06 -16.35 -26.42
N PRO A 81 -7.31 -16.22 -25.94
CA PRO A 81 -7.60 -15.79 -24.56
C PRO A 81 -7.12 -16.77 -23.47
N GLY A 82 -6.77 -18.02 -23.80
CA GLY A 82 -6.25 -19.02 -22.85
C GLY A 82 -4.72 -19.17 -22.84
N ASP A 83 -3.98 -18.42 -23.65
CA ASP A 83 -2.51 -18.54 -23.75
C ASP A 83 -1.82 -17.63 -22.72
N SER A 84 -1.86 -18.06 -21.45
CA SER A 84 -1.26 -17.32 -20.33
C SER A 84 0.27 -17.20 -20.46
N GLU A 85 0.92 -18.16 -21.10
CA GLU A 85 2.37 -18.16 -21.32
C GLU A 85 2.79 -17.01 -22.24
N LYS A 86 2.18 -16.89 -23.43
CA LYS A 86 2.49 -15.77 -24.34
C LYS A 86 2.03 -14.42 -23.81
N HIS A 87 0.94 -14.38 -23.03
CA HIS A 87 0.52 -13.17 -22.35
C HIS A 87 1.60 -12.67 -21.35
N ASN A 88 2.12 -13.56 -20.52
CA ASN A 88 3.19 -13.25 -19.58
C ASN A 88 4.49 -12.86 -20.31
N MET A 89 4.79 -13.52 -21.43
CA MET A 89 5.98 -13.21 -22.24
C MET A 89 5.92 -11.80 -22.85
N ILE A 90 4.77 -11.38 -23.39
CA ILE A 90 4.55 -10.00 -23.86
C ILE A 90 4.74 -9.02 -22.70
N ALA A 91 4.17 -9.32 -21.53
CA ALA A 91 4.30 -8.48 -20.35
C ALA A 91 5.77 -8.27 -19.94
N LEU A 92 6.55 -9.35 -19.89
CA LEU A 92 7.98 -9.28 -19.58
C LEU A 92 8.77 -8.51 -20.64
N CYS A 93 8.47 -8.70 -21.92
CA CYS A 93 9.26 -8.12 -23.01
C CYS A 93 9.03 -6.63 -23.25
N PHE A 94 7.85 -6.10 -22.93
CA PHE A 94 7.58 -4.66 -22.98
C PHE A 94 7.79 -3.96 -21.64
N SER A 95 8.47 -4.62 -20.68
CA SER A 95 8.67 -4.08 -19.33
C SER A 95 7.36 -3.59 -18.72
N MET A 96 6.28 -4.38 -18.87
CA MET A 96 4.94 -4.14 -18.33
C MET A 96 4.95 -4.32 -16.81
N CYS A 97 5.79 -3.54 -16.13
CA CYS A 97 6.08 -3.70 -14.72
C CYS A 97 4.84 -3.41 -13.88
N ARG A 98 3.97 -2.50 -14.33
CA ARG A 98 2.64 -2.31 -13.74
C ARG A 98 1.76 -3.54 -13.87
N GLU A 99 1.65 -4.15 -15.05
CA GLU A 99 0.78 -5.32 -15.24
C GLU A 99 1.33 -6.56 -14.51
N ILE A 100 2.65 -6.70 -14.41
CA ILE A 100 3.29 -7.69 -13.54
C ILE A 100 2.93 -7.43 -12.08
N GLY A 101 2.97 -6.16 -11.64
CA GLY A 101 2.54 -5.75 -10.30
C GLY A 101 1.07 -6.10 -10.02
N GLU A 102 0.18 -5.77 -10.95
CA GLU A 102 -1.27 -6.05 -10.88
C GLU A 102 -1.53 -7.56 -10.74
N ASN A 103 -0.80 -8.39 -11.47
CA ASN A 103 -0.93 -9.85 -11.38
C ASN A 103 -0.49 -10.39 -10.02
N HIS A 104 0.65 -9.93 -9.48
CA HIS A 104 1.13 -10.36 -8.16
C HIS A 104 0.19 -9.88 -7.05
N GLU A 105 -0.28 -8.64 -7.10
CA GLU A 105 -1.25 -8.09 -6.16
C GLU A 105 -2.57 -8.87 -6.18
N ALA A 106 -3.10 -9.18 -7.37
CA ALA A 106 -4.29 -10.00 -7.51
C ALA A 106 -4.10 -11.41 -6.92
N ALA A 107 -2.94 -12.04 -7.18
CA ALA A 107 -2.61 -13.34 -6.63
C ALA A 107 -2.50 -13.32 -5.09
N ALA A 108 -1.93 -12.25 -4.51
CA ALA A 108 -1.87 -12.06 -3.07
C ALA A 108 -3.27 -11.90 -2.46
N CYS A 109 -4.13 -11.10 -3.09
CA CYS A 109 -5.53 -10.93 -2.69
C CYS A 109 -6.30 -12.26 -2.71
N ILE A 110 -6.02 -13.16 -3.65
CA ILE A 110 -6.60 -14.51 -3.66
C ILE A 110 -6.16 -15.31 -2.43
N GLN A 111 -4.88 -15.23 -2.02
CA GLN A 111 -4.42 -15.91 -0.79
C GLN A 111 -5.14 -15.35 0.45
N LEU A 112 -5.32 -14.03 0.53
CA LEU A 112 -6.03 -13.39 1.65
C LEU A 112 -7.51 -13.77 1.69
N LYS A 113 -8.17 -13.86 0.54
CA LYS A 113 -9.56 -14.35 0.43
C LYS A 113 -9.70 -15.81 0.82
N LEU A 114 -8.69 -16.64 0.55
CA LEU A 114 -8.69 -18.03 1.00
C LEU A 114 -8.67 -18.11 2.53
N ILE A 115 -7.88 -17.26 3.21
CA ILE A 115 -7.89 -17.15 4.67
C ILE A 115 -9.26 -16.64 5.15
N GLU A 116 -9.82 -15.61 4.51
CA GLU A 116 -11.14 -15.05 4.84
C GLU A 116 -12.30 -16.04 4.67
N SER A 117 -12.14 -17.05 3.81
CA SER A 117 -13.20 -18.02 3.51
C SER A 117 -13.56 -18.94 4.68
N GLN A 118 -12.74 -18.96 5.73
CA GLN A 118 -12.96 -19.76 6.94
C GLN A 118 -12.94 -18.86 8.18
N PRO A 119 -13.64 -19.24 9.26
CA PRO A 119 -13.53 -18.56 10.55
C PRO A 119 -12.07 -18.46 11.00
N TRP A 120 -11.71 -17.36 11.65
CA TRP A 120 -10.34 -17.14 12.10
C TRP A 120 -9.89 -18.22 13.10
N GLU A 121 -10.80 -18.67 13.96
CA GLU A 121 -10.58 -19.75 14.93
C GLU A 121 -10.25 -21.08 14.27
N ASP A 122 -10.79 -21.35 13.08
CA ASP A 122 -10.49 -22.57 12.31
C ASP A 122 -9.12 -22.46 11.61
N ASN A 123 -8.81 -21.28 11.05
CA ASN A 123 -7.48 -21.00 10.50
C ASN A 123 -6.37 -21.16 11.57
N LEU A 124 -6.64 -20.83 12.83
CA LEU A 124 -5.68 -20.99 13.93
C LEU A 124 -5.41 -22.45 14.29
N LYS A 125 -6.35 -23.38 14.03
CA LYS A 125 -6.14 -24.82 14.28
C LYS A 125 -5.07 -25.39 13.36
N ASP A 126 -5.02 -24.92 12.10
CA ASP A 126 -3.94 -25.21 11.17
C ASP A 126 -3.00 -24.01 11.02
N GLY A 127 -2.31 -23.68 12.11
CA GLY A 127 -1.36 -22.57 12.15
C GLY A 127 -0.20 -22.71 11.15
N HIS A 128 0.13 -23.94 10.71
CA HIS A 128 1.15 -24.15 9.69
C HIS A 128 0.64 -23.74 8.30
N GLN A 129 -0.54 -24.20 7.89
CA GLN A 129 -1.16 -23.80 6.63
C GLN A 129 -1.42 -22.29 6.60
N LEU A 130 -1.95 -21.72 7.68
CA LEU A 130 -2.18 -20.27 7.78
C LEU A 130 -0.88 -19.48 7.57
N LYS A 131 0.22 -19.88 8.21
CA LYS A 131 1.54 -19.24 8.01
C LYS A 131 2.02 -19.36 6.58
N GLN A 132 1.83 -20.51 5.93
CA GLN A 132 2.20 -20.69 4.52
C GLN A 132 1.41 -19.74 3.60
N LEU A 133 0.10 -19.60 3.80
CA LEU A 133 -0.74 -18.69 3.03
C LEU A 133 -0.32 -17.23 3.23
N LEU A 134 -0.04 -16.83 4.48
CA LEU A 134 0.43 -15.49 4.81
C LEU A 134 1.81 -15.19 4.21
N LEU A 135 2.75 -16.13 4.28
CA LEU A 135 4.08 -15.98 3.67
C LEU A 135 3.98 -15.85 2.15
N LYS A 136 3.10 -16.65 1.51
CA LYS A 136 2.86 -16.54 0.08
C LYS A 136 2.26 -15.18 -0.31
N ALA A 137 1.26 -14.71 0.44
CA ALA A 137 0.69 -13.38 0.24
C ALA A 137 1.74 -12.27 0.43
N LEU A 138 2.60 -12.41 1.43
CA LEU A 138 3.68 -11.46 1.72
C LEU A 138 4.69 -11.37 0.57
N THR A 139 5.17 -12.51 0.07
CA THR A 139 6.11 -12.55 -1.07
C THR A 139 5.49 -11.92 -2.30
N LEU A 140 4.24 -12.28 -2.63
CA LEU A 140 3.53 -11.71 -3.77
C LEU A 140 3.34 -10.19 -3.64
N MET A 141 3.05 -9.67 -2.44
CA MET A 141 2.96 -8.22 -2.21
C MET A 141 4.31 -7.50 -2.35
N LEU A 142 5.41 -8.15 -1.94
CA LEU A 142 6.77 -7.61 -2.15
C LEU A 142 7.11 -7.54 -3.65
N ASP A 143 6.83 -8.61 -4.40
CA ASP A 143 7.06 -8.67 -5.85
C ASP A 143 6.20 -7.63 -6.59
N ALA A 144 4.95 -7.43 -6.14
CA ALA A 144 4.07 -6.40 -6.66
C ALA A 144 4.64 -4.99 -6.40
N ALA A 145 5.08 -4.71 -5.17
CA ALA A 145 5.65 -3.42 -4.80
C ALA A 145 6.91 -3.09 -5.62
N GLU A 146 7.80 -4.06 -5.82
CA GLU A 146 9.01 -3.89 -6.63
C GLU A 146 8.66 -3.61 -8.10
N SER A 147 7.67 -4.34 -8.64
CA SER A 147 7.22 -4.17 -10.01
C SER A 147 6.57 -2.79 -10.23
N TYR A 148 5.72 -2.34 -9.31
CA TYR A 148 5.15 -0.99 -9.38
C TYR A 148 6.20 0.11 -9.21
N ALA A 149 7.22 -0.10 -8.37
CA ALA A 149 8.31 0.86 -8.21
C ALA A 149 9.11 1.03 -9.51
N LYS A 150 9.37 -0.05 -10.25
CA LYS A 150 10.04 -0.01 -11.56
C LYS A 150 9.27 0.81 -12.61
N ASP A 151 7.94 0.86 -12.52
CA ASP A 151 7.08 1.65 -13.42
C ASP A 151 6.68 3.03 -12.85
N SER A 152 7.32 3.49 -11.76
CA SER A 152 6.98 4.73 -11.07
C SER A 152 5.51 4.83 -10.60
N CYS A 153 4.83 3.70 -10.41
CA CYS A 153 3.49 3.61 -9.84
C CYS A 153 3.54 3.73 -8.32
N VAL A 154 3.92 4.92 -7.83
CA VAL A 154 4.24 5.17 -6.41
C VAL A 154 3.08 4.84 -5.47
N ARG A 155 1.84 5.14 -5.86
CA ARG A 155 0.67 4.91 -5.00
C ARG A 155 0.43 3.41 -4.76
N GLN A 156 0.48 2.62 -5.82
CA GLN A 156 0.31 1.17 -5.76
C GLN A 156 1.49 0.52 -5.03
N ALA A 157 2.72 0.93 -5.31
CA ALA A 157 3.90 0.45 -4.58
C ALA A 157 3.77 0.73 -3.07
N LEU A 158 3.32 1.93 -2.69
CA LEU A 158 3.07 2.29 -1.30
C LEU A 158 1.95 1.45 -0.66
N HIS A 159 0.86 1.20 -1.40
CA HIS A 159 -0.22 0.33 -0.94
C HIS A 159 0.28 -1.08 -0.64
N CYS A 160 0.99 -1.72 -1.58
CA CYS A 160 1.58 -3.04 -1.39
C CYS A 160 2.55 -3.05 -0.19
N HIS A 161 3.38 -2.02 -0.05
CA HIS A 161 4.32 -1.92 1.08
C HIS A 161 3.62 -1.81 2.45
N ARG A 162 2.52 -1.06 2.55
CA ARG A 162 1.72 -0.99 3.78
C ARG A 162 1.11 -2.35 4.12
N LEU A 163 0.60 -3.09 3.12
CA LEU A 163 0.11 -4.46 3.32
C LEU A 163 1.24 -5.44 3.69
N THR A 164 2.43 -5.32 3.11
CA THR A 164 3.61 -6.09 3.52
C THR A 164 3.90 -5.92 5.01
N LYS A 165 3.86 -4.68 5.53
CA LYS A 165 4.05 -4.41 6.97
C LYS A 165 2.95 -5.09 7.82
N LEU A 166 1.69 -4.99 7.39
CA LEU A 166 0.57 -5.63 8.09
C LEU A 166 0.71 -7.16 8.13
N LEU A 167 1.04 -7.79 7.00
CA LEU A 167 1.22 -9.24 6.90
C LEU A 167 2.42 -9.70 7.75
N THR A 168 3.51 -8.94 7.73
CA THR A 168 4.68 -9.20 8.58
C THR A 168 4.30 -9.16 10.06
N LEU A 169 3.50 -8.16 10.47
CA LEU A 169 3.02 -8.04 11.84
C LEU A 169 2.08 -9.21 12.22
N GLN A 170 1.17 -9.61 11.32
CA GLN A 170 0.29 -10.77 11.54
C GLN A 170 1.08 -12.06 11.73
N ILE A 171 2.13 -12.29 10.92
CA ILE A 171 3.01 -13.45 11.05
C ILE A 171 3.77 -13.40 12.38
N HIS A 172 4.25 -12.22 12.79
CA HIS A 172 4.90 -12.04 14.08
C HIS A 172 3.98 -12.39 15.26
N PHE A 173 2.70 -11.99 15.20
CA PHE A 173 1.69 -12.35 16.21
C PHE A 173 1.53 -13.87 16.30
N LEU A 174 1.38 -14.55 15.16
CA LEU A 174 1.28 -16.02 15.13
C LEU A 174 2.57 -16.74 15.60
N ASN A 175 3.74 -16.12 15.44
CA ASN A 175 5.01 -16.66 15.93
C ASN A 175 5.20 -16.48 17.44
N THR A 176 4.55 -15.47 18.02
CA THR A 176 4.60 -15.17 19.45
C THR A 176 3.42 -15.76 20.23
N GLY A 177 2.54 -16.52 19.57
CA GLY A 177 1.36 -17.13 20.18
C GLY A 177 0.18 -16.16 20.38
N GLN A 178 0.24 -14.98 19.77
CA GLN A 178 -0.86 -14.03 19.77
C GLN A 178 -1.86 -14.38 18.66
N ASN A 179 -3.11 -14.63 19.06
CA ASN A 179 -4.18 -15.06 18.16
C ASN A 179 -5.02 -13.91 17.61
N THR A 180 -4.62 -12.65 17.82
CA THR A 180 -5.36 -11.49 17.30
C THR A 180 -5.27 -11.42 15.78
N MET A 181 -6.42 -11.30 15.12
CA MET A 181 -6.51 -11.09 13.67
C MET A 181 -6.34 -9.60 13.35
N LEU A 182 -5.38 -9.27 12.51
CA LEU A 182 -5.07 -7.92 12.01
C LEU A 182 -5.41 -7.76 10.52
N ILE A 183 -5.51 -8.88 9.79
CA ILE A 183 -5.83 -8.93 8.36
C ILE A 183 -7.33 -9.11 8.13
N ASN A 184 -7.81 -8.76 6.93
CA ASN A 184 -9.21 -8.90 6.51
C ASN A 184 -10.23 -8.32 7.52
N LEU A 185 -9.87 -7.24 8.20
CA LEU A 185 -10.75 -6.55 9.16
C LEU A 185 -11.74 -5.64 8.41
N GLY A 186 -13.02 -5.75 8.77
CA GLY A 186 -14.02 -4.77 8.37
C GLY A 186 -13.81 -3.44 9.10
N ARG A 187 -14.17 -2.31 8.45
CA ARG A 187 -14.00 -0.96 9.02
C ARG A 187 -14.57 -0.79 10.44
N HIS A 188 -15.68 -1.46 10.75
CA HIS A 188 -16.32 -1.41 12.06
C HIS A 188 -15.49 -2.03 13.19
N ARG A 189 -14.53 -2.93 12.89
CA ARG A 189 -13.66 -3.59 13.90
C ARG A 189 -12.30 -2.89 14.04
N LEU A 190 -11.96 -1.97 13.15
CA LEU A 190 -10.63 -1.37 13.11
C LEU A 190 -10.33 -0.56 14.37
N MET A 191 -11.27 0.26 14.84
CA MET A 191 -11.05 1.08 16.03
C MET A 191 -10.79 0.22 17.26
N ASP A 192 -11.62 -0.81 17.50
CA ASP A 192 -11.47 -1.72 18.63
C ASP A 192 -10.16 -2.51 18.55
N CYS A 193 -9.80 -2.98 17.36
CA CYS A 193 -8.53 -3.66 17.12
C CYS A 193 -7.34 -2.75 17.45
N ILE A 194 -7.30 -1.55 16.87
CA ILE A 194 -6.22 -0.57 17.06
C ILE A 194 -6.11 -0.18 18.53
N MET A 195 -7.24 0.07 19.19
CA MET A 195 -7.27 0.42 20.62
C MET A 195 -6.76 -0.71 21.51
N SER A 196 -6.94 -1.97 21.13
CA SER A 196 -6.46 -3.13 21.90
C SER A 196 -4.95 -3.39 21.78
N LEU A 197 -4.29 -2.82 20.77
CA LEU A 197 -2.88 -3.09 20.51
C LEU A 197 -1.98 -2.46 21.58
N PRO A 198 -1.01 -3.23 22.13
CA PRO A 198 -0.16 -2.78 23.23
C PRO A 198 0.95 -1.82 22.81
N ARG A 199 1.29 -1.75 21.51
CA ARG A 199 2.40 -0.90 21.02
C ARG A 199 1.91 0.02 19.92
N PHE A 200 2.41 1.25 19.92
CA PHE A 200 1.96 2.25 18.96
C PHE A 200 2.34 1.87 17.52
N TYR A 201 3.53 1.30 17.31
CA TYR A 201 3.92 0.87 15.96
C TYR A 201 2.94 -0.16 15.37
N GLN A 202 2.33 -1.02 16.21
CA GLN A 202 1.34 -2.00 15.77
C GLN A 202 0.05 -1.30 15.33
N ALA A 203 -0.43 -0.36 16.15
CA ALA A 203 -1.59 0.48 15.85
C ALA A 203 -1.40 1.29 14.55
N SER A 204 -0.23 1.89 14.36
CA SER A 204 0.11 2.66 13.15
C SER A 204 0.11 1.78 11.90
N ILE A 205 0.72 0.59 11.96
CA ILE A 205 0.74 -0.36 10.84
C ILE A 205 -0.68 -0.73 10.41
N VAL A 206 -1.57 -1.03 11.36
CA VAL A 206 -2.97 -1.36 11.05
C VAL A 206 -3.69 -0.14 10.47
N ALA A 207 -3.58 1.04 11.07
CA ALA A 207 -4.22 2.26 10.56
C ALA A 207 -3.78 2.57 9.10
N GLU A 208 -2.47 2.50 8.82
CA GLU A 208 -1.91 2.77 7.50
C GLU A 208 -2.36 1.75 6.45
N ALA A 209 -2.36 0.46 6.79
CA ALA A 209 -2.69 -0.62 5.85
C ALA A 209 -4.15 -0.58 5.37
N TYR A 210 -5.06 -0.13 6.23
CA TYR A 210 -6.49 0.02 5.91
C TYR A 210 -6.88 1.43 5.45
N ASP A 211 -5.92 2.35 5.34
CA ASP A 211 -6.17 3.77 5.07
C ASP A 211 -7.24 4.35 6.00
N PHE A 212 -7.11 4.01 7.29
CA PHE A 212 -8.05 4.37 8.34
C PHE A 212 -7.44 5.45 9.23
N VAL A 213 -8.24 6.45 9.60
CA VAL A 213 -7.84 7.54 10.51
C VAL A 213 -8.48 7.28 11.88
N PRO A 214 -7.73 6.77 12.88
CA PRO A 214 -8.28 6.50 14.20
C PRO A 214 -8.51 7.78 15.01
N ASP A 215 -9.41 7.71 16.00
CA ASP A 215 -9.46 8.70 17.08
C ASP A 215 -8.25 8.48 18.00
N TRP A 216 -7.13 9.12 17.65
CA TRP A 216 -5.89 9.04 18.42
C TRP A 216 -6.04 9.60 19.84
N ALA A 217 -6.92 10.57 20.06
CA ALA A 217 -7.17 11.10 21.39
C ALA A 217 -7.82 10.03 22.29
N GLU A 218 -8.78 9.25 21.77
CA GLU A 218 -9.35 8.12 22.51
C GLU A 218 -8.30 7.03 22.77
N ILE A 219 -7.47 6.69 21.79
CA ILE A 219 -6.43 5.67 21.97
C ILE A 219 -5.41 6.10 23.04
N LEU A 220 -4.94 7.35 23.00
CA LEU A 220 -4.02 7.89 24.00
C LEU A 220 -4.68 8.03 25.37
N TYR A 221 -5.97 8.36 25.42
CA TYR A 221 -6.72 8.34 26.68
C TYR A 221 -6.71 6.93 27.30
N GLN A 222 -6.97 5.89 26.50
CA GLN A 222 -6.96 4.51 27.00
C GLN A 222 -5.55 4.03 27.38
N GLN A 223 -4.55 4.22 26.51
CA GLN A 223 -3.21 3.65 26.71
C GLN A 223 -2.35 4.48 27.68
N VAL A 224 -2.41 5.81 27.60
CA VAL A 224 -1.54 6.69 28.39
C VAL A 224 -2.23 7.16 29.66
N ILE A 225 -3.45 7.68 29.55
CA ILE A 225 -4.13 8.25 30.72
C ILE A 225 -4.61 7.16 31.68
N LEU A 226 -5.30 6.14 31.18
CA LEU A 226 -5.85 5.08 32.02
C LEU A 226 -4.82 4.02 32.41
N LYS A 227 -4.01 3.51 31.46
CA LYS A 227 -3.02 2.46 31.76
C LYS A 227 -1.64 2.99 32.17
N GLY A 228 -1.35 4.27 31.97
CA GLY A 228 -0.05 4.85 32.31
C GLY A 228 1.09 4.44 31.38
N ASP A 229 0.81 3.98 30.16
CA ASP A 229 1.85 3.56 29.21
C ASP A 229 2.47 4.78 28.50
N PHE A 230 3.46 5.39 29.14
CA PHE A 230 4.21 6.49 28.55
C PHE A 230 5.19 6.05 27.47
N ASN A 231 5.55 4.76 27.38
CA ASN A 231 6.36 4.28 26.26
C ASN A 231 5.57 4.36 24.95
N TYR A 232 4.28 4.04 25.01
CA TYR A 232 3.35 4.24 23.91
C TYR A 232 3.30 5.71 23.46
N LEU A 233 3.27 6.66 24.42
CA LEU A 233 3.31 8.10 24.12
C LEU A 233 4.62 8.50 23.43
N GLU A 234 5.76 8.01 23.90
CA GLU A 234 7.06 8.32 23.28
C GLU A 234 7.15 7.81 21.84
N GLU A 235 6.68 6.59 21.57
CA GLU A 235 6.57 6.07 20.19
C GLU A 235 5.65 6.95 19.32
N PHE A 236 4.51 7.38 19.87
CA PHE A 236 3.54 8.26 19.17
C PHE A 236 4.16 9.62 18.81
N LYS A 237 4.92 10.23 19.73
CA LYS A 237 5.59 11.52 19.51
C LYS A 237 6.60 11.48 18.37
N GLN A 238 7.34 10.38 18.23
CA GLN A 238 8.35 10.24 17.18
C GLN A 238 7.78 10.38 15.77
N GLN A 239 6.49 10.08 15.58
CA GLN A 239 5.78 10.26 14.31
C GLN A 239 5.24 11.69 14.08
N ARG A 240 5.49 12.64 15.00
CA ARG A 240 5.01 14.04 14.94
C ARG A 240 3.48 14.16 14.78
N LEU A 241 2.74 13.22 15.35
CA LEU A 241 1.28 13.19 15.33
C LEU A 241 0.63 13.95 16.49
N LEU A 242 1.43 14.39 17.48
CA LEU A 242 0.98 15.05 18.70
C LEU A 242 0.63 16.52 18.43
N ARG A 243 -0.57 16.77 17.89
CA ARG A 243 -1.09 18.11 17.63
C ARG A 243 -1.72 18.71 18.89
N THR A 244 -1.80 20.04 18.96
CA THR A 244 -2.49 20.78 20.04
C THR A 244 -3.92 20.27 20.28
N SER A 245 -4.68 20.00 19.21
CA SER A 245 -6.05 19.48 19.29
C SER A 245 -6.16 18.16 20.06
N VAL A 246 -5.15 17.28 19.97
CA VAL A 246 -5.15 15.99 20.66
C VAL A 246 -5.11 16.19 22.18
N PHE A 247 -4.38 17.20 22.66
CA PHE A 247 -4.34 17.53 24.08
C PHE A 247 -5.68 18.05 24.59
N GLU A 248 -6.35 18.91 23.79
CA GLU A 248 -7.67 19.44 24.12
C GLU A 248 -8.71 18.30 24.19
N GLU A 249 -8.76 17.43 23.18
CA GLU A 249 -9.67 16.29 23.14
C GLU A 249 -9.44 15.32 24.31
N ILE A 250 -8.18 15.01 24.64
CA ILE A 250 -7.85 14.18 25.82
C ILE A 250 -8.30 14.88 27.11
N SER A 251 -8.04 16.18 27.24
CA SER A 251 -8.44 16.99 28.39
C SER A 251 -9.96 16.97 28.60
N GLU A 252 -10.74 17.14 27.53
CA GLU A 252 -12.20 17.05 27.57
C GLU A 252 -12.67 15.66 28.00
N LYS A 253 -12.10 14.59 27.41
CA LYS A 253 -12.42 13.20 27.77
C LYS A 253 -12.15 12.92 29.26
N VAL A 254 -11.06 13.46 29.82
CA VAL A 254 -10.72 13.34 31.25
C VAL A 254 -11.78 14.04 32.10
N LYS A 255 -12.20 15.27 31.76
CA LYS A 255 -13.22 16.01 32.54
C LYS A 255 -14.58 15.31 32.55
N GLN A 256 -14.99 14.77 31.39
CA GLN A 256 -16.30 14.14 31.23
C GLN A 256 -16.44 12.81 31.99
N ARG A 257 -15.34 12.07 32.19
CA ARG A 257 -15.37 10.66 32.62
C ARG A 257 -14.99 10.41 34.08
N GLN A 258 -14.98 11.45 34.93
CA GLN A 258 -14.61 11.39 36.36
C GLN A 258 -13.28 10.64 36.61
N PRO A 259 -12.14 11.32 36.46
CA PRO A 259 -10.85 10.64 36.40
C PRO A 259 -10.39 10.15 37.78
N THR A 260 -9.73 8.99 37.79
CA THR A 260 -9.01 8.52 38.99
C THR A 260 -7.83 9.42 39.29
N GLU A 261 -7.34 9.43 40.54
CA GLU A 261 -6.16 10.22 40.91
C GLU A 261 -4.93 9.87 40.04
N MET A 262 -4.81 8.61 39.65
CA MET A 262 -3.78 8.15 38.71
C MET A 262 -3.95 8.76 37.32
N ALA A 263 -5.17 8.76 36.77
CA ALA A 263 -5.46 9.37 35.47
C ALA A 263 -5.15 10.87 35.46
N VAL A 264 -5.45 11.57 36.56
CA VAL A 264 -5.11 12.98 36.74
C VAL A 264 -3.58 13.21 36.76
N LYS A 265 -2.83 12.36 37.49
CA LYS A 265 -1.35 12.40 37.48
C LYS A 265 -0.78 12.12 36.09
N ASN A 266 -1.36 11.16 35.37
CA ASN A 266 -0.94 10.83 34.01
C ASN A 266 -1.24 11.96 33.03
N LEU A 267 -2.40 12.61 33.13
CA LEU A 267 -2.74 13.79 32.32
C LEU A 267 -1.72 14.91 32.55
N LYS A 268 -1.43 15.22 33.82
CA LYS A 268 -0.43 16.22 34.17
C LYS A 268 0.94 15.94 33.55
N LYS A 269 1.38 14.68 33.56
CA LYS A 269 2.63 14.25 32.90
C LYS A 269 2.54 14.30 31.37
N LEU A 270 1.39 13.99 30.77
CA LEU A 270 1.18 14.12 29.33
C LEU A 270 1.28 15.59 28.90
N LEU A 271 0.72 16.53 29.65
CA LEU A 271 0.73 17.96 29.32
C LEU A 271 2.14 18.56 29.26
N THR A 272 3.13 18.02 29.98
CA THR A 272 4.53 18.49 29.89
C THR A 272 5.14 18.29 28.50
N CYS A 273 4.46 17.52 27.65
CA CYS A 273 4.87 17.24 26.29
C CYS A 273 4.30 18.23 25.27
N CYS A 274 3.48 19.18 25.72
CA CYS A 274 2.88 20.19 24.86
C CYS A 274 3.90 21.30 24.59
N GLU A 275 4.24 21.52 23.32
CA GLU A 275 5.15 22.60 22.92
C GLU A 275 4.47 23.98 22.96
N ASP A 276 3.14 24.02 22.85
CA ASP A 276 2.35 25.25 22.96
C ASP A 276 2.19 25.64 24.44
N VAL A 277 2.97 26.65 24.84
CA VAL A 277 3.03 27.15 26.22
C VAL A 277 1.67 27.70 26.68
N TYR A 278 0.92 28.36 25.79
CA TYR A 278 -0.40 28.90 26.13
C TYR A 278 -1.39 27.79 26.38
N LEU A 279 -1.45 26.81 25.47
CA LEU A 279 -2.34 25.67 25.63
C LEU A 279 -1.99 24.86 26.87
N TYR A 280 -0.69 24.64 27.12
CA TYR A 280 -0.23 23.95 28.32
C TYR A 280 -0.71 24.67 29.59
N TYR A 281 -0.54 26.00 29.66
CA TYR A 281 -1.03 26.81 30.76
C TYR A 281 -2.55 26.72 30.93
N LYS A 282 -3.30 26.90 29.84
CA LYS A 282 -4.78 26.86 29.83
C LYS A 282 -5.29 25.52 30.35
N LEU A 283 -4.78 24.41 29.83
CA LEU A 283 -5.18 23.06 30.25
C LEU A 283 -4.77 22.78 31.69
N ALA A 284 -3.58 23.21 32.12
CA ALA A 284 -3.15 23.06 33.51
C ALA A 284 -4.06 23.83 34.48
N TYR A 285 -4.48 25.04 34.12
CA TYR A 285 -5.41 25.84 34.90
C TYR A 285 -6.79 25.19 35.00
N GLU A 286 -7.35 24.75 33.86
CA GLU A 286 -8.65 24.09 33.79
C GLU A 286 -8.74 22.80 34.63
N HIS A 287 -7.63 22.05 34.73
CA HIS A 287 -7.52 20.84 35.56
C HIS A 287 -7.02 21.11 36.98
N LYS A 288 -6.87 22.38 37.38
CA LYS A 288 -6.44 22.81 38.71
C LYS A 288 -5.03 22.34 39.11
N PHE A 289 -4.13 22.19 38.13
CA PHE A 289 -2.71 21.90 38.35
C PHE A 289 -1.95 23.16 38.74
N TYR A 290 -2.30 23.76 39.87
CA TYR A 290 -1.77 25.07 40.28
C TYR A 290 -0.27 25.10 40.46
N ASP A 291 0.36 23.97 40.80
CA ASP A 291 1.81 23.87 40.89
C ASP A 291 2.48 24.03 39.50
N VAL A 292 1.87 23.48 38.45
CA VAL A 292 2.31 23.65 37.05
C VAL A 292 2.06 25.07 36.58
N VAL A 293 0.87 25.61 36.84
CA VAL A 293 0.50 27.00 36.51
C VAL A 293 1.50 27.99 37.12
N ASN A 294 1.81 27.82 38.40
CA ASN A 294 2.79 28.66 39.10
C ASN A 294 4.21 28.48 38.58
N MET A 295 4.59 27.27 38.15
CA MET A 295 5.89 27.02 37.54
C MET A 295 6.02 27.76 36.21
N LEU A 296 5.03 27.66 35.33
CA LEU A 296 5.00 28.34 34.03
C LEU A 296 4.99 29.87 34.15
N LEU A 297 4.31 30.44 35.16
CA LEU A 297 4.29 31.89 35.36
C LEU A 297 5.59 32.45 35.95
N LYS A 298 6.34 31.64 36.72
CA LYS A 298 7.59 32.04 37.36
C LYS A 298 8.80 31.83 36.47
N ASP A 299 8.72 30.92 35.50
CA ASP A 299 9.80 30.70 34.56
C ASP A 299 9.98 31.94 33.66
N PRO A 300 11.22 32.47 33.52
CA PRO A 300 11.45 33.74 32.82
C PRO A 300 11.05 33.74 31.35
N GLN A 301 11.17 32.60 30.66
CA GLN A 301 10.90 32.49 29.23
C GLN A 301 9.41 32.31 28.97
N THR A 302 8.79 31.34 29.63
CA THR A 302 7.37 31.03 29.46
C THR A 302 6.48 32.10 30.12
N GLY A 303 6.89 32.65 31.26
CA GLY A 303 6.13 33.67 32.00
C GLY A 303 6.02 35.02 31.27
N CYS A 304 7.06 35.46 30.57
CA CYS A 304 6.99 36.66 29.71
C CYS A 304 6.03 36.42 28.53
N CYS A 305 6.16 35.29 27.85
CA CYS A 305 5.31 34.91 26.72
C CYS A 305 3.82 34.83 27.12
N LEU A 306 3.52 34.22 28.27
CA LEU A 306 2.16 34.12 28.79
C LEU A 306 1.57 35.48 29.18
N LYS A 307 2.35 36.37 29.78
CA LYS A 307 1.87 37.73 30.12
C LYS A 307 1.47 38.52 28.88
N ASP A 308 2.25 38.42 27.81
CA ASP A 308 1.95 39.10 26.55
C ASP A 308 0.68 38.51 25.90
N MET A 309 0.51 37.19 25.92
CA MET A 309 -0.68 36.53 25.36
C MET A 309 -1.96 36.68 26.21
N LEU A 310 -1.84 36.89 27.52
CA LEU A 310 -2.98 37.12 28.42
C LEU A 310 -3.39 38.59 28.53
N ALA A 311 -2.52 39.52 28.12
CA ALA A 311 -2.77 40.96 28.15
C ALA A 311 -3.36 41.52 26.84
N GLY A 312 -3.35 40.73 25.75
CA GLY A 312 -4.02 41.02 24.48
C GLY A 312 -5.40 40.40 24.39
#